data_AF-A0A8H3WSD3-F1
#
_entry.id   AF-A0A8H3WSD3-F1
#
_cell.length_a   1.000
_cell.length_b   1.000
_cell.length_c   1.000
_cell.angle_alpha   90.00
_cell.angle_beta   90.00
_cell.angle_gamma   90.00
#
_symmetry.space_group_name_H-M   'P 1'
#
loop_
_entity.id
_entity.type
_entity.pdbx_description
1 polymer ?
#
loop_
_entity_poly.entity_id
_entity_poly.type
_entity_poly.pdbx_seq_one_letter_code
_entity_poly.pdbx_strand_id
1 'polypeptide(L)'
;MHTYVIAPEPDVDLILLRDNEELDEDEEYYDYSDSETLFNDASSIATSFSSGYDEDNENSDGGATPLRHRPPTVYAAYETTSTMPLAVRFRVSSHVLREASPIMKELLGRHVGRPGAQSAGPGCPRVPLQNDDPEVMVILLRMLHQVRPEESVRHLFPLTDDDIDVYDLAAMALIVDKYRMNSTVEHQLQDSIDRLWTKFDRSSSDEALAWTWISWAFELTDHFSEATLCLTQTMERSFGENQQRPFPLPREIFRKFAF
;
A
#
# COMPACT_ATOMS: atom_id res chain seq x y z
N MET A 1 -15.66 8.25 -2.57
CA MET A 1 -15.04 6.91 -2.39
C MET A 1 -15.29 6.10 -3.65
N HIS A 2 -14.24 5.71 -4.37
CA HIS A 2 -14.37 4.86 -5.57
C HIS A 2 -14.54 3.40 -5.16
N THR A 3 -15.31 2.61 -5.91
CA THR A 3 -15.57 1.21 -5.58
C THR A 3 -15.21 0.30 -6.74
N TYR A 4 -14.30 -0.63 -6.51
CA TYR A 4 -13.97 -1.72 -7.41
C TYR A 4 -14.70 -2.99 -6.98
N VAL A 5 -15.49 -3.56 -7.89
CA VAL A 5 -16.10 -4.90 -7.69
C VAL A 5 -15.20 -5.92 -8.35
N ILE A 6 -14.50 -6.72 -7.55
CA ILE A 6 -13.50 -7.66 -8.04
C ILE A 6 -14.07 -9.08 -8.02
N ALA A 7 -14.62 -9.52 -6.90
CA ALA A 7 -15.19 -10.86 -6.81
C ALA A 7 -16.58 -10.91 -7.46
N PRO A 8 -16.96 -12.04 -8.11
CA PRO A 8 -18.31 -12.26 -8.60
C PRO A 8 -19.33 -12.34 -7.44
N GLU A 9 -18.91 -12.88 -6.31
CA GLU A 9 -19.71 -13.00 -5.07
C GLU A 9 -18.94 -12.36 -3.89
N PRO A 10 -18.93 -11.03 -3.79
CA PRO A 10 -18.18 -10.35 -2.75
C PRO A 10 -18.91 -10.42 -1.40
N ASP A 11 -18.21 -10.88 -0.37
CA ASP A 11 -18.70 -11.02 1.01
C ASP A 11 -17.93 -10.14 2.01
N VAL A 12 -16.91 -9.40 1.56
CA VAL A 12 -16.17 -8.43 2.37
C VAL A 12 -15.79 -7.19 1.54
N ASP A 13 -15.80 -6.03 2.20
CA ASP A 13 -15.33 -4.77 1.64
C ASP A 13 -13.96 -4.42 2.26
N LEU A 14 -12.89 -4.39 1.47
CA LEU A 14 -11.62 -3.79 1.90
C LEU A 14 -11.67 -2.28 1.67
N ILE A 15 -11.35 -1.49 2.69
CA ILE A 15 -11.37 -0.03 2.65
C ILE A 15 -9.94 0.46 2.77
N LEU A 16 -9.38 0.94 1.66
CA LEU A 16 -8.06 1.53 1.65
C LEU A 16 -8.22 3.04 1.88
N LEU A 17 -7.70 3.49 3.03
CA LEU A 17 -7.63 4.89 3.39
C LEU A 17 -6.28 5.41 2.91
N ARG A 18 -6.28 6.51 2.16
CA ARG A 18 -5.04 7.25 1.92
C ARG A 18 -4.69 7.95 3.22
N ASP A 19 -3.41 7.94 3.59
CA ASP A 19 -2.92 8.82 4.67
C ASP A 19 -3.29 10.25 4.26
N ASN A 20 -4.32 10.79 4.90
CA ASN A 20 -4.53 12.22 4.85
C ASN A 20 -3.43 12.83 5.69
N GLU A 21 -2.71 13.76 5.07
CA GLU A 21 -2.05 14.87 5.73
C GLU A 21 -2.88 15.28 6.95
N GLU A 22 -2.21 15.49 8.10
CA GLU A 22 -2.80 16.11 9.28
C GLU A 22 -3.73 17.22 8.77
N LEU A 23 -5.04 17.04 8.96
CA LEU A 23 -5.99 18.11 8.67
C LEU A 23 -5.56 19.23 9.61
N ASP A 24 -4.89 20.25 9.07
CA ASP A 24 -4.64 21.49 9.79
C ASP A 24 -6.00 21.91 10.36
N GLU A 25 -6.13 21.91 11.69
CA GLU A 25 -7.38 22.18 12.42
C GLU A 25 -7.87 23.64 12.26
N ASP A 26 -7.32 24.39 11.30
CA ASP A 26 -7.46 25.82 11.13
C ASP A 26 -8.22 26.23 9.85
N GLU A 27 -9.10 25.39 9.29
CA GLU A 27 -10.07 25.87 8.29
C GLU A 27 -11.43 26.20 8.93
N GLU A 28 -11.67 27.50 9.04
CA GLU A 28 -12.88 28.13 9.53
C GLU A 28 -14.17 27.54 8.93
N TYR A 29 -15.05 27.18 9.86
CA TYR A 29 -16.45 26.82 9.70
C TYR A 29 -17.22 27.76 8.75
N TYR A 30 -17.48 27.34 7.52
CA TYR A 30 -18.54 27.93 6.70
C TYR A 30 -19.84 27.13 6.84
N ASP A 31 -20.76 27.75 7.56
CA ASP A 31 -22.16 27.36 7.71
C ASP A 31 -22.87 27.35 6.35
N TYR A 32 -23.22 26.15 5.88
CA TYR A 32 -24.25 25.95 4.86
C TYR A 32 -25.27 24.92 5.38
N SER A 33 -26.37 25.45 5.91
CA SER A 33 -27.58 24.70 6.21
C SER A 33 -28.29 24.24 4.92
N ASP A 34 -28.71 22.96 4.96
CA ASP A 34 -29.62 22.21 4.08
C ASP A 34 -29.08 21.82 2.68
N SER A 35 -28.92 20.53 2.33
CA SER A 35 -29.95 19.48 2.33
C SER A 35 -29.36 18.06 2.20
N GLU A 36 -29.84 17.13 3.06
CA GLU A 36 -30.00 15.66 2.87
C GLU A 36 -28.75 14.74 2.68
N THR A 37 -28.18 14.36 3.84
CA THR A 37 -27.78 13.00 4.28
C THR A 37 -27.12 12.02 3.31
N LEU A 38 -25.77 11.93 3.34
CA LEU A 38 -25.03 10.69 2.98
C LEU A 38 -23.57 10.65 3.49
N PHE A 39 -23.26 11.33 4.60
CA PHE A 39 -21.96 11.26 5.27
C PHE A 39 -22.18 11.01 6.76
N ASN A 40 -22.19 9.74 7.19
CA ASN A 40 -22.15 9.40 8.61
C ASN A 40 -21.31 8.16 8.93
N ASP A 41 -20.50 7.66 7.98
CA ASP A 41 -19.91 6.31 8.09
C ASP A 41 -18.38 6.27 8.05
N ALA A 42 -17.70 7.43 8.02
CA ALA A 42 -16.22 7.51 8.03
C ALA A 42 -15.64 7.99 9.37
N SER A 43 -16.42 8.68 10.21
CA SER A 43 -15.96 9.27 11.48
C SER A 43 -16.07 8.33 12.68
N SER A 44 -16.73 7.17 12.57
CA SER A 44 -16.90 6.24 13.69
C SER A 44 -15.78 5.20 13.86
N ILE A 45 -14.83 5.11 12.92
CA ILE A 45 -13.70 4.16 13.02
C ILE A 45 -12.50 4.74 13.77
N ALA A 46 -12.34 6.06 13.81
CA ALA A 46 -11.19 6.70 14.44
C ALA A 46 -11.28 6.81 15.97
N THR A 47 -12.47 6.66 16.57
CA THR A 47 -12.71 7.02 17.98
C THR A 47 -12.69 5.84 18.96
N SER A 48 -12.32 4.62 18.55
CA SER A 48 -12.38 3.44 19.44
C SER A 48 -11.03 2.99 20.03
N PHE A 49 -9.97 3.78 19.90
CA PHE A 49 -8.68 3.50 20.54
C PHE A 49 -8.20 4.68 21.38
N SER A 50 -8.81 4.90 22.54
CA SER A 50 -8.08 5.37 23.74
C SER A 50 -8.96 5.21 24.97
N SER A 51 -8.61 4.25 25.83
CA SER A 51 -9.23 4.03 27.13
C SER A 51 -8.14 4.09 28.18
N GLY A 52 -8.32 4.99 29.15
CA GLY A 52 -7.53 5.14 30.38
C GLY A 52 -6.36 6.10 30.23
N TYR A 53 -6.44 7.30 30.81
CA TYR A 53 -5.97 7.63 32.17
C TYR A 53 -6.42 9.04 32.57
N ASP A 54 -6.50 9.24 33.88
CA ASP A 54 -7.14 10.34 34.62
C ASP A 54 -6.54 11.74 34.39
N GLU A 55 -7.41 12.76 34.43
CA GLU A 55 -7.06 14.18 34.55
C GLU A 55 -6.77 14.54 36.01
N ASP A 56 -5.57 15.06 36.28
CA ASP A 56 -5.29 15.97 37.39
C ASP A 56 -4.51 17.18 36.87
N ASN A 57 -4.93 18.35 37.35
CA ASN A 57 -4.69 19.68 36.80
C ASN A 57 -3.53 20.44 37.50
N GLU A 58 -3.04 21.49 36.81
CA GLU A 58 -2.24 22.64 37.26
C GLU A 58 -0.75 22.47 37.63
N ASN A 59 0.15 23.03 36.78
CA ASN A 59 0.81 24.31 37.10
C ASN A 59 1.75 24.85 36.00
N SER A 60 1.88 26.18 36.00
CA SER A 60 2.70 27.07 35.18
C SER A 60 4.19 26.71 35.07
N ASP A 61 4.85 27.10 33.98
CA ASP A 61 5.73 28.29 33.90
C ASP A 61 6.46 28.37 32.55
N GLY A 62 6.76 29.59 32.11
CA GLY A 62 7.32 29.92 30.81
C GLY A 62 8.81 29.63 30.65
N GLY A 63 9.21 29.33 29.41
CA GLY A 63 10.61 29.25 29.01
C GLY A 63 10.73 29.30 27.48
N ALA A 64 11.35 30.36 26.97
CA ALA A 64 11.52 30.63 25.55
C ALA A 64 12.62 29.78 24.87
N THR A 65 12.64 29.87 23.52
CA THR A 65 13.60 29.41 22.49
C THR A 65 13.54 27.94 22.01
N PRO A 66 13.93 27.63 20.75
CA PRO A 66 13.97 28.42 19.51
C PRO A 66 13.26 27.75 18.30
N LEU A 67 12.88 28.56 17.31
CA LEU A 67 12.32 28.14 16.01
C LEU A 67 13.17 27.03 15.36
N ARG A 68 12.63 25.82 15.30
CA ARG A 68 13.12 24.74 14.42
C ARG A 68 12.40 24.85 13.09
N HIS A 69 13.12 25.36 12.09
CA HIS A 69 12.76 25.16 10.69
C HIS A 69 12.72 23.65 10.39
N ARG A 70 11.51 23.10 10.33
CA ARG A 70 11.22 21.79 9.74
C ARG A 70 11.31 21.97 8.21
N PRO A 71 12.05 21.13 7.48
CA PRO A 71 12.11 21.24 6.03
C PRO A 71 10.71 20.99 5.45
N PRO A 72 10.32 21.72 4.40
CA PRO A 72 9.00 21.57 3.79
C PRO A 72 8.95 20.21 3.08
N THR A 73 7.97 19.39 3.44
CA THR A 73 7.57 18.22 2.65
C THR A 73 6.90 18.74 1.39
N VAL A 74 7.72 19.10 0.40
CA VAL A 74 7.24 19.45 -0.94
C VAL A 74 7.26 18.18 -1.77
N TYR A 75 6.12 17.50 -1.85
CA TYR A 75 5.83 16.66 -3.00
C TYR A 75 5.70 17.58 -4.20
N ALA A 76 6.78 17.66 -4.99
CA ALA A 76 6.75 18.37 -6.26
C ALA A 76 5.72 17.68 -7.17
N ALA A 77 4.66 18.43 -7.42
CA ALA A 77 3.60 18.22 -8.37
C ALA A 77 4.03 17.47 -9.65
N TYR A 78 3.44 16.31 -9.89
CA TYR A 78 2.83 16.08 -11.19
C TYR A 78 1.44 16.70 -11.14
N GLU A 79 1.27 17.86 -11.76
CA GLU A 79 -0.05 18.41 -12.08
C GLU A 79 -0.66 17.53 -13.18
N THR A 80 -1.20 16.39 -12.77
CA THR A 80 -2.33 15.77 -13.44
C THR A 80 -3.42 15.76 -12.40
N THR A 81 -4.48 16.54 -12.61
CA THR A 81 -5.67 16.62 -11.75
C THR A 81 -6.47 15.31 -11.79
N SER A 82 -5.83 14.20 -11.43
CA SER A 82 -6.51 12.97 -11.03
C SER A 82 -6.77 13.09 -9.53
N THR A 83 -7.87 13.77 -9.18
CA THR A 83 -8.47 13.72 -7.85
C THR A 83 -8.92 12.28 -7.57
N MET A 84 -7.95 11.41 -7.30
CA MET A 84 -8.21 10.07 -6.80
C MET A 84 -8.90 10.21 -5.44
N PRO A 85 -10.00 9.48 -5.20
CA PRO A 85 -10.80 9.66 -4.01
C PRO A 85 -10.02 9.29 -2.74
N LEU A 86 -10.21 10.10 -1.69
CA LEU A 86 -9.69 9.95 -0.32
C LEU A 86 -9.79 8.53 0.28
N ALA A 87 -10.71 7.72 -0.23
CA ALA A 87 -10.85 6.31 0.13
C ALA A 87 -11.26 5.49 -1.09
N VAL A 88 -10.70 4.29 -1.19
CA VAL A 88 -11.01 3.29 -2.21
C VAL A 88 -11.60 2.06 -1.54
N ARG A 89 -12.69 1.54 -2.10
CA ARG A 89 -13.37 0.33 -1.65
C ARG A 89 -13.14 -0.79 -2.66
N PHE A 90 -12.73 -1.95 -2.18
CA PHE A 90 -12.63 -3.18 -2.97
C PHE A 90 -13.64 -4.20 -2.45
N ARG A 91 -14.56 -4.66 -3.31
CA ARG A 91 -15.50 -5.73 -3.00
C ARG A 91 -14.92 -7.06 -3.47
N VAL A 92 -14.61 -7.93 -2.52
CA VAL A 92 -13.78 -9.13 -2.73
C VAL A 92 -14.35 -10.34 -1.99
N SER A 93 -13.80 -11.53 -2.28
CA SER A 93 -14.13 -12.76 -1.58
C SER A 93 -13.17 -12.99 -0.42
N SER A 94 -13.71 -13.03 0.79
CA SER A 94 -12.98 -13.34 2.02
C SER A 94 -12.38 -14.74 1.99
N HIS A 95 -13.02 -15.68 1.28
CA HIS A 95 -12.49 -17.03 1.06
C HIS A 95 -11.17 -16.99 0.29
N VAL A 96 -11.18 -16.35 -0.90
CA VAL A 96 -9.99 -16.22 -1.76
C VAL A 96 -8.85 -15.54 -1.01
N LEU A 97 -9.13 -14.45 -0.29
CA LEU A 97 -8.11 -13.74 0.49
C LEU A 97 -7.49 -14.59 1.61
N ARG A 98 -8.31 -15.39 2.31
CA ARG A 98 -7.82 -16.27 3.40
C ARG A 98 -6.92 -17.39 2.89
N GLU A 99 -7.18 -17.88 1.68
CA GLU A 99 -6.35 -18.89 1.04
C GLU A 99 -5.06 -18.29 0.49
N ALA A 100 -5.15 -17.10 -0.12
CA ALA A 100 -4.03 -16.43 -0.75
C ALA A 100 -3.01 -15.82 0.22
N SER A 101 -3.44 -15.41 1.42
CA SER A 101 -2.59 -14.65 2.33
C SER A 101 -2.83 -15.06 3.79
N PRO A 102 -1.78 -15.47 4.52
CA PRO A 102 -1.90 -15.70 5.97
C PRO A 102 -2.18 -14.40 6.73
N ILE A 103 -1.67 -13.25 6.24
CA ILE A 103 -1.90 -11.94 6.85
C ILE A 103 -3.36 -11.51 6.67
N MET A 104 -3.92 -11.64 5.46
CA MET A 104 -5.33 -11.38 5.21
C MET A 104 -6.21 -12.34 6.00
N LYS A 105 -5.81 -13.61 6.14
CA LYS A 105 -6.53 -14.59 6.94
C LYS A 105 -6.65 -14.17 8.40
N GLU A 106 -5.57 -13.68 8.99
CA GLU A 106 -5.56 -13.14 10.34
C GLU A 106 -6.39 -11.85 10.44
N LEU A 107 -6.18 -10.92 9.50
CA LEU A 107 -6.89 -9.65 9.45
C LEU A 107 -8.42 -9.84 9.37
N LEU A 108 -8.87 -10.74 8.49
CA LEU A 108 -10.27 -11.14 8.35
C LEU A 108 -10.77 -11.91 9.58
N GLY A 109 -9.89 -12.68 10.24
CA GLY A 109 -10.20 -13.31 11.52
C GLY A 109 -10.57 -12.29 12.60
N ARG A 110 -9.87 -11.15 12.66
CA ARG A 110 -10.11 -10.08 13.63
C ARG A 110 -11.36 -9.26 13.31
N HIS A 111 -11.59 -8.92 12.04
CA HIS A 111 -12.67 -8.01 11.63
C HIS A 111 -13.99 -8.70 11.28
N VAL A 112 -13.91 -9.90 10.70
CA VAL A 112 -15.07 -10.65 10.17
C VAL A 112 -15.36 -11.90 11.01
N GLY A 113 -14.36 -12.43 11.72
CA GLY A 113 -14.47 -13.67 12.46
C GLY A 113 -14.13 -14.90 11.64
N ARG A 114 -14.72 -16.05 11.97
CA ARG A 114 -14.49 -17.33 11.26
C ARG A 114 -15.39 -17.43 10.02
N PRO A 115 -14.96 -18.13 8.95
CA PRO A 115 -15.83 -18.44 7.82
C PRO A 115 -17.17 -19.03 8.27
N GLY A 116 -18.28 -18.49 7.77
CA GLY A 116 -19.64 -18.92 8.14
C GLY A 116 -20.21 -18.33 9.43
N ALA A 117 -19.45 -17.51 10.17
CA ALA A 117 -20.03 -16.68 11.22
C ALA A 117 -20.94 -15.64 10.58
N GLN A 118 -22.22 -15.61 10.96
CA GLN A 118 -23.14 -14.58 10.50
C GLN A 118 -22.67 -13.24 11.09
N SER A 119 -22.39 -12.27 10.22
CA SER A 119 -22.14 -10.89 10.66
C SER A 119 -23.39 -10.40 11.38
N ALA A 120 -23.22 -9.93 12.63
CA ALA A 120 -24.34 -9.51 13.48
C ALA A 120 -25.00 -8.19 13.03
N GLY A 121 -24.45 -7.52 12.01
CA GLY A 121 -24.93 -6.24 11.50
C GLY A 121 -25.44 -6.30 10.04
N PRO A 122 -26.31 -5.36 9.64
CA PRO A 122 -26.73 -5.23 8.25
C PRO A 122 -25.57 -4.75 7.36
N GLY A 123 -25.15 -5.59 6.41
CA GLY A 123 -24.17 -5.23 5.36
C GLY A 123 -22.93 -6.13 5.29
N CYS A 124 -22.14 -5.94 4.23
CA CYS A 124 -20.83 -6.61 4.09
C CYS A 124 -19.87 -6.05 5.15
N PRO A 125 -19.16 -6.91 5.92
CA PRO A 125 -18.10 -6.50 6.81
C PRO A 125 -17.05 -5.63 6.11
N ARG A 126 -16.58 -4.58 6.78
CA ARG A 126 -15.58 -3.64 6.25
C ARG A 126 -14.25 -3.85 6.97
N VAL A 127 -13.17 -3.96 6.20
CA VAL A 127 -11.82 -4.18 6.72
C VAL A 127 -10.92 -3.03 6.27
N PRO A 128 -10.42 -2.19 7.18
CA PRO A 128 -9.51 -1.11 6.82
C PRO A 128 -8.13 -1.66 6.42
N LEU A 129 -7.58 -1.14 5.33
CA LEU A 129 -6.19 -1.29 4.93
C LEU A 129 -5.50 0.07 5.03
N GLN A 130 -4.26 0.05 5.49
CA GLN A 130 -3.45 1.27 5.67
C GLN A 130 -2.25 1.23 4.73
N ASN A 131 -2.03 2.36 4.07
CA ASN A 131 -0.75 2.74 3.47
C ASN A 131 -0.31 1.80 2.34
N ASP A 132 -1.27 1.34 1.55
CA ASP A 132 -1.03 0.61 0.30
C ASP A 132 -1.40 1.50 -0.88
N ASP A 133 -0.72 1.29 -2.01
CA ASP A 133 -1.10 1.92 -3.27
C ASP A 133 -2.40 1.27 -3.80
N PRO A 134 -3.50 2.03 -3.99
CA PRO A 134 -4.75 1.48 -4.50
C PRO A 134 -4.64 0.87 -5.89
N GLU A 135 -3.75 1.40 -6.75
CA GLU A 135 -3.58 0.94 -8.13
C GLU A 135 -2.87 -0.42 -8.14
N VAL A 136 -1.82 -0.57 -7.34
CA VAL A 136 -1.10 -1.83 -7.19
C VAL A 136 -1.99 -2.87 -6.48
N MET A 137 -2.73 -2.45 -5.45
CA MET A 137 -3.64 -3.32 -4.71
C MET A 137 -4.74 -3.89 -5.60
N VAL A 138 -5.34 -3.09 -6.50
CA VAL A 138 -6.39 -3.60 -7.39
C VAL A 138 -5.87 -4.67 -8.36
N ILE A 139 -4.65 -4.50 -8.86
CA ILE A 139 -3.98 -5.46 -9.75
C ILE A 139 -3.80 -6.79 -9.03
N LEU A 140 -3.20 -6.77 -7.83
CA LEU A 140 -2.98 -7.97 -7.02
C LEU A 140 -4.31 -8.65 -6.65
N LEU A 141 -5.32 -7.88 -6.23
CA LEU A 141 -6.62 -8.46 -5.89
C LEU A 141 -7.30 -9.12 -7.11
N ARG A 142 -7.17 -8.57 -8.32
CA ARG A 142 -7.67 -9.19 -9.55
C ARG A 142 -6.92 -10.47 -9.89
N MET A 143 -5.60 -10.47 -9.74
CA MET A 143 -4.74 -11.65 -9.89
C MET A 143 -5.20 -12.79 -8.97
N LEU A 144 -5.40 -12.50 -7.68
CA LEU A 144 -5.89 -13.47 -6.70
C LEU A 144 -7.26 -14.05 -7.05
N HIS A 145 -8.18 -13.21 -7.56
CA HIS A 145 -9.53 -13.63 -7.94
C HIS A 145 -9.60 -14.20 -9.36
N GLN A 146 -8.47 -14.31 -10.07
CA GLN A 146 -8.39 -14.78 -11.46
C GLN A 146 -9.31 -14.00 -12.41
N VAL A 147 -9.53 -12.71 -12.11
CA VAL A 147 -10.39 -11.84 -12.91
C VAL A 147 -9.55 -11.27 -14.05
N ARG A 148 -9.87 -11.69 -15.28
CA ARG A 148 -9.22 -11.12 -16.46
C ARG A 148 -9.61 -9.65 -16.63
N PRO A 149 -8.68 -8.79 -17.08
CA PRO A 149 -9.03 -7.42 -17.42
C PRO A 149 -10.05 -7.42 -18.57
N GLU A 150 -11.28 -6.99 -18.31
CA GLU A 150 -12.22 -6.65 -19.37
C GLU A 150 -11.67 -5.44 -20.16
N GLU A 151 -11.90 -5.41 -21.47
CA GLU A 151 -11.48 -4.30 -22.36
C GLU A 151 -11.96 -2.92 -21.88
N SER A 152 -13.07 -2.89 -21.14
CA SER A 152 -13.71 -1.71 -20.55
C SER A 152 -12.98 -1.13 -19.32
N VAL A 153 -11.91 -1.76 -18.81
CA VAL A 153 -11.14 -1.27 -17.64
C VAL A 153 -9.65 -1.14 -17.94
N ARG A 154 -9.21 -1.47 -19.17
CA ARG A 154 -7.80 -1.37 -19.62
C ARG A 154 -7.22 0.04 -19.47
N HIS A 155 -8.07 1.06 -19.58
CA HIS A 155 -7.67 2.46 -19.48
C HIS A 155 -7.51 2.95 -18.04
N LEU A 156 -7.94 2.17 -17.04
CA LEU A 156 -7.68 2.50 -15.64
C LEU A 156 -6.44 1.80 -15.11
N PHE A 157 -6.01 0.68 -15.70
CA PHE A 157 -4.84 -0.09 -15.26
C PHE A 157 -4.19 -0.81 -16.46
N PRO A 158 -2.91 -0.56 -16.76
CA PRO A 158 -2.16 -1.32 -17.77
C PRO A 158 -1.96 -2.74 -17.24
N LEU A 159 -2.84 -3.66 -17.67
CA LEU A 159 -2.85 -5.06 -17.23
C LEU A 159 -2.49 -6.02 -18.37
N THR A 160 -1.95 -5.50 -19.47
CA THR A 160 -1.22 -6.36 -20.40
C THR A 160 0.15 -6.61 -19.79
N ASP A 161 0.60 -7.86 -19.76
CA ASP A 161 1.92 -8.21 -19.21
C ASP A 161 2.99 -7.28 -19.77
N ASP A 162 2.88 -6.85 -21.03
CA ASP A 162 3.78 -5.94 -21.75
C ASP A 162 3.90 -4.52 -21.17
N ASP A 163 2.94 -4.06 -20.38
CA ASP A 163 2.94 -2.71 -19.81
C ASP A 163 3.55 -2.63 -18.41
N ILE A 164 3.73 -3.77 -17.73
CA ILE A 164 4.33 -3.83 -16.39
C ILE A 164 5.82 -3.50 -16.51
N ASP A 165 6.23 -2.41 -15.87
CA ASP A 165 7.64 -2.04 -15.74
C ASP A 165 8.27 -2.56 -14.44
N VAL A 166 9.57 -2.30 -14.26
CA VAL A 166 10.31 -2.74 -13.06
C VAL A 166 9.83 -2.07 -11.78
N TYR A 167 9.34 -0.83 -11.85
CA TYR A 167 8.87 -0.07 -10.71
C TYR A 167 7.48 -0.55 -10.27
N ASP A 168 6.59 -0.86 -11.23
CA ASP A 168 5.31 -1.50 -10.96
C ASP A 168 5.51 -2.86 -10.27
N LEU A 169 6.44 -3.66 -10.79
CA LEU A 169 6.77 -4.97 -10.23
C LEU A 169 7.37 -4.86 -8.81
N ALA A 170 8.20 -3.85 -8.55
CA ALA A 170 8.72 -3.59 -7.21
C ALA A 170 7.64 -3.08 -6.24
N ALA A 171 6.71 -2.24 -6.70
CA ALA A 171 5.57 -1.80 -5.91
C ALA A 171 4.65 -2.99 -5.56
N MET A 172 4.40 -3.88 -6.53
CA MET A 172 3.71 -5.16 -6.28
C MET A 172 4.48 -6.01 -5.27
N ALA A 173 5.80 -6.16 -5.42
CA ALA A 173 6.65 -6.93 -4.51
C ALA A 173 6.54 -6.46 -3.05
N LEU A 174 6.45 -5.14 -2.81
CA LEU A 174 6.24 -4.59 -1.46
C LEU A 174 4.91 -5.06 -0.83
N ILE A 175 3.81 -5.00 -1.59
CA ILE A 175 2.50 -5.44 -1.11
C ILE A 175 2.48 -6.97 -0.94
N VAL A 176 3.10 -7.70 -1.87
CA VAL A 176 3.22 -9.16 -1.84
C VAL A 176 3.98 -9.63 -0.60
N ASP A 177 5.10 -8.98 -0.25
CA ASP A 177 5.85 -9.27 0.98
C ASP A 177 5.02 -8.91 2.22
N LYS A 178 4.43 -7.69 2.26
CA LYS A 178 3.59 -7.21 3.36
C LYS A 178 2.46 -8.17 3.72
N TYR A 179 1.76 -8.70 2.72
CA TYR A 179 0.65 -9.63 2.92
C TYR A 179 1.05 -11.10 2.77
N ARG A 180 2.33 -11.41 2.50
CA ARG A 180 2.86 -12.78 2.28
C ARG A 180 2.06 -13.56 1.24
N MET A 181 1.95 -13.01 0.04
CA MET A 181 1.18 -13.57 -1.09
C MET A 181 2.07 -14.16 -2.19
N ASN A 182 3.38 -14.27 -1.95
CA ASN A 182 4.38 -14.62 -2.96
C ASN A 182 4.03 -15.91 -3.68
N SER A 183 3.77 -17.01 -2.97
CA SER A 183 3.42 -18.30 -3.57
C SER A 183 2.13 -18.28 -4.40
N THR A 184 1.25 -17.31 -4.19
CA THR A 184 -0.04 -17.23 -4.89
C THR A 184 0.06 -16.45 -6.19
N VAL A 185 0.88 -15.41 -6.23
CA VAL A 185 1.01 -14.53 -7.41
C VAL A 185 2.29 -14.78 -8.23
N GLU A 186 3.24 -15.56 -7.71
CA GLU A 186 4.52 -15.87 -8.37
C GLU A 186 4.32 -16.39 -9.79
N HIS A 187 3.47 -17.40 -9.99
CA HIS A 187 3.24 -17.95 -11.34
C HIS A 187 2.71 -16.88 -12.31
N GLN A 188 1.81 -16.01 -11.86
CA GLN A 188 1.22 -14.97 -12.70
C GLN A 188 2.23 -13.87 -13.05
N LEU A 189 3.23 -13.64 -12.21
CA LEU A 189 4.25 -12.60 -12.41
C LEU A 189 5.54 -13.13 -13.04
N GLN A 190 5.72 -14.45 -13.13
CA GLN A 190 6.96 -15.08 -13.60
C GLN A 190 7.39 -14.59 -14.98
N ASP A 191 6.47 -14.52 -15.94
CA ASP A 191 6.79 -14.07 -17.31
C ASP A 191 7.27 -12.60 -17.33
N SER A 192 6.65 -11.76 -16.49
CA SER A 192 7.06 -10.36 -16.32
C SER A 192 8.42 -10.25 -15.64
N ILE A 193 8.66 -11.04 -14.60
CA ILE A 193 9.97 -11.13 -13.89
C ILE A 193 11.07 -11.50 -14.87
N ASP A 194 10.91 -12.60 -15.60
CA ASP A 194 11.94 -13.12 -16.51
C ASP A 194 12.22 -12.11 -17.63
N ARG A 195 11.17 -11.54 -18.22
CA ARG A 195 11.30 -10.54 -19.27
C ARG A 195 12.00 -9.28 -18.79
N LEU A 196 11.61 -8.73 -17.64
CA LEU A 196 12.20 -7.50 -17.14
C LEU A 196 13.64 -7.73 -16.69
N TRP A 197 13.96 -8.89 -16.12
CA TRP A 197 15.32 -9.22 -15.69
C TRP A 197 16.31 -9.23 -16.86
N THR A 198 15.88 -9.68 -18.04
CA THR A 198 16.75 -9.65 -19.24
C THR A 198 17.18 -8.24 -19.65
N LYS A 199 16.45 -7.21 -19.17
CA LYS A 199 16.72 -5.80 -19.45
C LYS A 199 17.41 -5.08 -18.29
N PHE A 200 17.74 -5.80 -17.21
CA PHE A 200 18.28 -5.21 -15.99
C PHE A 200 19.56 -4.38 -16.26
N ASP A 201 19.47 -3.06 -16.04
CA ASP A 201 20.65 -2.18 -16.11
C ASP A 201 21.39 -2.14 -14.76
N ARG A 202 22.54 -2.80 -14.73
CA ARG A 202 23.44 -2.86 -13.57
C ARG A 202 24.03 -1.50 -13.17
N SER A 203 23.85 -0.48 -13.99
CA SER A 203 24.38 0.87 -13.77
C SER A 203 23.44 1.75 -12.93
N SER A 204 22.17 1.38 -12.82
CA SER A 204 21.14 2.15 -12.12
C SER A 204 20.98 1.68 -10.67
N SER A 205 21.21 2.59 -9.71
CA SER A 205 21.01 2.28 -8.28
C SER A 205 19.55 2.09 -7.92
N ASP A 206 18.65 2.82 -8.57
CA ASP A 206 17.21 2.75 -8.29
C ASP A 206 16.62 1.46 -8.85
N GLU A 207 17.05 1.05 -10.04
CA GLU A 207 16.65 -0.22 -10.64
C GLU A 207 17.24 -1.40 -9.84
N ALA A 208 18.50 -1.31 -9.40
CA ALA A 208 19.09 -2.31 -8.51
C ALA A 208 18.33 -2.42 -7.17
N LEU A 209 17.84 -1.30 -6.64
CA LEU A 209 17.01 -1.28 -5.43
C LEU A 209 15.65 -1.93 -5.68
N ALA A 210 15.01 -1.64 -6.82
CA ALA A 210 13.76 -2.25 -7.24
C ALA A 210 13.92 -3.78 -7.35
N TRP A 211 14.96 -4.25 -8.04
CA TRP A 211 15.27 -5.67 -8.15
C TRP A 211 15.60 -6.32 -6.81
N THR A 212 16.24 -5.61 -5.89
CA THR A 212 16.47 -6.13 -4.54
C THR A 212 15.14 -6.48 -3.85
N TRP A 213 14.11 -5.64 -3.99
CA TRP A 213 12.78 -5.92 -3.44
C TRP A 213 12.05 -7.03 -4.18
N ILE A 214 12.07 -7.02 -5.52
CA ILE A 214 11.45 -8.06 -6.33
C ILE A 214 12.05 -9.41 -5.99
N SER A 215 13.37 -9.54 -6.06
CA SER A 215 14.06 -10.80 -5.80
C SER A 215 13.92 -11.26 -4.37
N TRP A 216 13.79 -10.34 -3.41
CA TRP A 216 13.46 -10.69 -2.03
C TRP A 216 12.05 -11.29 -1.91
N ALA A 217 11.02 -10.56 -2.39
CA ALA A 217 9.63 -10.95 -2.22
C ALA A 217 9.30 -12.29 -2.91
N PHE A 218 9.97 -12.57 -4.03
CA PHE A 218 9.80 -13.80 -4.83
C PHE A 218 10.90 -14.84 -4.60
N GLU A 219 11.74 -14.68 -3.57
CA GLU A 219 12.78 -15.67 -3.19
C GLU A 219 13.79 -16.03 -4.32
N LEU A 220 14.05 -15.08 -5.23
CA LEU A 220 14.92 -15.24 -6.39
C LEU A 220 16.39 -15.04 -6.00
N THR A 221 16.99 -16.06 -5.37
CA THR A 221 18.32 -15.96 -4.73
C THR A 221 19.43 -15.43 -5.65
N ASP A 222 19.50 -15.91 -6.90
CA ASP A 222 20.53 -15.48 -7.86
C ASP A 222 20.35 -14.00 -8.26
N HIS A 223 19.11 -13.60 -8.49
CA HIS A 223 18.74 -12.24 -8.86
C HIS A 223 19.02 -11.28 -7.69
N PHE A 224 18.70 -11.71 -6.47
CA PHE A 224 18.95 -10.96 -5.24
C PHE A 224 20.44 -10.70 -5.03
N SER A 225 21.28 -11.73 -5.20
CA SER A 225 22.73 -11.59 -5.06
C SER A 225 23.31 -10.59 -6.07
N GLU A 226 22.87 -10.64 -7.33
CA GLU A 226 23.35 -9.73 -8.36
C GLU A 226 22.85 -8.30 -8.13
N ALA A 227 21.56 -8.12 -7.83
CA ALA A 227 20.96 -6.81 -7.59
C ALA A 227 21.59 -6.10 -6.38
N THR A 228 21.83 -6.82 -5.28
CA THR A 228 22.50 -6.27 -4.10
C THR A 228 23.98 -5.96 -4.35
N LEU A 229 24.68 -6.75 -5.16
CA LEU A 229 26.03 -6.44 -5.61
C LEU A 229 26.06 -5.15 -6.45
N CYS A 230 25.15 -4.98 -7.39
CA CYS A 230 25.03 -3.74 -8.17
C CYS A 230 24.70 -2.54 -7.27
N LEU A 231 23.79 -2.72 -6.31
CA LEU A 231 23.37 -1.68 -5.38
C LEU A 231 24.54 -1.20 -4.50
N THR A 232 25.35 -2.13 -3.98
CA THR A 232 26.52 -1.79 -3.17
C THR A 232 27.58 -1.05 -3.99
N GLN A 233 27.90 -1.54 -5.20
CA GLN A 233 28.86 -0.90 -6.10
C GLN A 233 28.43 0.51 -6.56
N THR A 234 27.14 0.74 -6.76
CA THR A 234 26.60 2.04 -7.17
C THR A 234 26.51 3.02 -6.00
N MET A 235 26.13 2.56 -4.80
CA MET A 235 26.10 3.40 -3.60
C MET A 235 27.49 3.83 -3.13
N GLU A 236 28.51 2.98 -3.25
CA GLU A 236 29.90 3.37 -2.95
C GLU A 236 30.40 4.52 -3.85
N ARG A 237 29.88 4.61 -5.07
CA ARG A 237 30.22 5.67 -6.03
C ARG A 237 29.40 6.95 -5.84
N SER A 238 28.22 6.87 -5.24
CA SER A 238 27.27 7.99 -5.11
C SER A 238 27.17 8.59 -3.69
N PHE A 239 28.13 8.29 -2.80
CA PHE A 239 28.18 8.82 -1.44
C PHE A 239 28.33 10.37 -1.43
N GLY A 240 27.20 11.07 -1.50
CA GLY A 240 27.16 12.54 -1.47
C GLY A 240 25.79 13.20 -1.67
N GLU A 241 24.79 12.54 -2.23
CA GLU A 241 23.55 13.23 -2.62
C GLU A 241 22.32 12.71 -1.88
N ASN A 242 21.59 13.65 -1.25
CA ASN A 242 20.26 13.47 -0.65
C ASN A 242 19.20 13.23 -1.73
N GLN A 243 19.36 12.17 -2.54
CA GLN A 243 18.36 11.80 -3.52
C GLN A 243 17.23 11.04 -2.83
N GLN A 244 16.01 11.53 -3.01
CA GLN A 244 14.78 10.80 -2.65
C GLN A 244 14.75 9.50 -3.44
N ARG A 245 14.66 8.37 -2.74
CA ARG A 245 14.65 7.04 -3.37
C ARG A 245 13.21 6.62 -3.66
N PRO A 246 12.95 5.92 -4.78
CA PRO A 246 11.60 5.46 -5.13
C PRO A 246 11.06 4.39 -4.17
N PHE A 247 11.96 3.62 -3.54
CA PHE A 247 11.60 2.54 -2.63
C PHE A 247 12.30 2.68 -1.26
N PRO A 248 11.66 2.20 -0.18
CA PRO A 248 12.31 2.15 1.12
C PRO A 248 13.56 1.27 1.04
N LEU A 249 14.57 1.60 1.83
CA LEU A 249 15.72 0.72 1.97
C LEU A 249 15.27 -0.60 2.60
N PRO A 250 15.64 -1.76 2.02
CA PRO A 250 15.37 -3.07 2.59
C PRO A 250 16.29 -3.34 3.81
N ARG A 251 16.20 -2.50 4.86
CA ARG A 251 17.08 -2.52 6.03
C ARG A 251 16.98 -3.82 6.83
N GLU A 252 15.78 -4.41 6.88
CA GLU A 252 15.57 -5.70 7.55
C GLU A 252 16.18 -6.86 6.76
N ILE A 253 16.14 -6.75 5.43
CA ILE A 253 16.70 -7.71 4.49
C ILE A 253 18.22 -7.74 4.59
N PHE A 254 18.86 -6.57 4.62
CA PHE A 254 20.31 -6.47 4.81
C PHE A 254 20.77 -6.95 6.19
N ARG A 255 19.95 -6.85 7.23
CA ARG A 255 20.28 -7.40 8.56
C ARG A 255 20.29 -8.92 8.60
N LYS A 256 19.45 -9.58 7.80
CA LYS A 256 19.35 -11.05 7.76
C LYS A 256 20.52 -11.71 7.00
N PHE A 257 21.22 -10.94 6.17
CA PHE A 257 22.31 -11.40 5.29
C PHE A 257 23.65 -10.67 5.54
N ALA A 258 23.78 -9.98 6.67
CA ALA A 258 25.09 -9.50 7.11
C ALA A 258 25.97 -10.72 7.45
N PHE A 259 26.92 -11.00 6.56
CA PHE A 259 27.98 -12.00 6.72
C PHE A 259 28.81 -11.76 7.99
#